data_AF-A0A9E0UB63-F1
#
_entry.id   AF-A0A9E0UB63-F1
#
_cell.length_a   1.000
_cell.length_b   1.000
_cell.length_c   1.000
_cell.angle_alpha   90.00
_cell.angle_beta   90.00
_cell.angle_gamma   90.00
#
_symmetry.space_group_name_H-M   'P 1'
#
loop_
_entity.id
_entity.type
_entity.pdbx_description
1 polymer ?
#
loop_
_entity_poly.entity_id
_entity_poly.type
_entity_poly.pdbx_seq_one_letter_code
_entity_poly.pdbx_strand_id
1 'polypeptide(L)'
;MKPEGGQATAPARRETAAGETPKSTTPAAAQAAPQTPPVERSSSPAPAKGEPATAGAAADRGPARDAPAAPPAPVEKTGRQSGTEEAGTPAPAAAPERPSPEPTPVPRETARPQAPGSIKPEAAPGETPRRTAVPAPTARQPGTGAARPSAPAQPPSAAKAAPAEQPEQPEQTPVPQPPSETVSEAPKPEVPEARSYPTPPAPAREPPPQAAPPQPAPEPPPVHHVQHRPSLFIVHVTPEMAPVAKVGGLADVVFGLSRELAIRGNHVEIILPKYDNLRYDHIFEMHEVYRDLWVPWFEGSIHCTVYFGFVHDRKCFFIEPHSQDNFFNRGSLYGFKDDVLRFAFFSRAATEFMWKAGKQPDIIHCHDWQTALVPVFLYELYQPLGMHHPRVCLTIHNFLHQGVTGAELLRATGLNRPERFLTYERMEDNNHRGALNLLKGGIVYSNFVTTVSPRYAFETKDQGQGFGLEPTLYTHHMKYGGVVNGVDYDVWNPEIDSHIPVRFGVDSIDGKYDNKRALRHRFMLADSDKPIVAFIGRLDPQKGLELVRHAIFYSLEHGAQFVLLGSSPDARINADFWGLKHMLNDSPDCHLEIGFDEDLSHL
;
A
#
# COMPACT_ATOMS: atom_id res chain seq x y z
N MET A 1 51.49 24.86 28.28
CA MET A 1 51.88 26.22 28.69
C MET A 1 50.61 27.05 28.91
N LYS A 2 50.54 27.79 30.03
CA LYS A 2 49.72 29.02 30.22
C LYS A 2 50.49 30.22 29.61
N PRO A 3 49.93 31.43 29.31
CA PRO A 3 49.09 32.32 30.16
C PRO A 3 47.68 32.61 29.60
N GLU A 4 46.65 33.09 30.32
CA GLU A 4 46.38 34.43 30.96
C GLU A 4 46.26 35.61 29.95
N GLY A 5 45.33 36.59 30.07
CA GLY A 5 44.20 36.82 30.99
C GLY A 5 43.65 38.27 30.92
N GLY A 6 42.42 38.52 31.41
CA GLY A 6 41.81 39.87 31.58
C GLY A 6 41.01 40.42 30.37
N GLN A 7 40.07 41.37 30.51
CA GLN A 7 39.45 42.03 31.68
C GLN A 7 38.02 42.53 31.31
N ALA A 8 37.22 42.95 32.30
CA ALA A 8 35.82 43.38 32.15
C ALA A 8 35.65 44.90 31.97
N THR A 9 34.52 45.35 31.41
CA THR A 9 33.84 46.63 31.80
C THR A 9 32.40 46.72 31.29
N ALA A 10 31.47 46.95 32.21
CA ALA A 10 30.29 47.84 32.07
C ALA A 10 30.60 49.10 32.94
N PRO A 11 29.84 50.23 32.96
CA PRO A 11 28.40 50.39 32.64
C PRO A 11 28.01 51.72 31.93
N ALA A 12 26.70 51.95 31.72
CA ALA A 12 26.04 53.26 31.98
C ALA A 12 24.50 53.17 31.85
N ARG A 13 23.77 53.65 32.86
CA ARG A 13 22.36 54.05 32.76
C ARG A 13 22.27 55.56 32.52
N ARG A 14 21.19 56.04 31.91
CA ARG A 14 20.64 57.37 32.25
C ARG A 14 19.13 57.43 32.02
N GLU A 15 18.41 57.86 33.05
CA GLU A 15 16.98 58.17 33.03
C GLU A 15 16.76 59.67 32.78
N THR A 16 15.59 60.01 32.19
CA THR A 16 14.73 61.21 32.43
C THR A 16 13.62 61.18 31.37
N ALA A 17 12.34 61.51 31.53
CA ALA A 17 11.37 61.77 32.62
C ALA A 17 10.41 62.87 32.14
N ALA A 18 9.08 62.66 32.26
CA ALA A 18 7.98 63.62 31.98
C ALA A 18 7.85 64.16 30.52
N GLY A 19 6.67 64.59 30.03
CA GLY A 19 5.31 64.59 30.58
C GLY A 19 4.30 65.29 29.64
N GLU A 20 3.02 65.34 30.06
CA GLU A 20 1.91 66.17 29.54
C GLU A 20 1.17 65.78 28.23
N THR A 21 -0.06 65.27 28.42
CA THR A 21 -1.23 65.45 27.52
C THR A 21 -1.88 66.83 27.76
N PRO A 22 -2.85 67.33 26.95
CA PRO A 22 -4.27 67.04 27.32
C PRO A 22 -5.37 67.17 26.22
N LYS A 23 -6.58 66.69 26.58
CA LYS A 23 -7.94 66.96 26.03
C LYS A 23 -8.30 66.35 24.67
N SER A 24 -9.53 65.88 24.35
CA SER A 24 -10.80 65.55 25.05
C SER A 24 -11.96 65.98 24.15
N THR A 25 -12.79 65.05 23.67
CA THR A 25 -14.25 65.24 23.55
C THR A 25 -14.98 63.90 23.39
N THR A 26 -16.06 63.73 24.15
CA THR A 26 -17.11 62.71 23.99
C THR A 26 -18.44 63.41 24.28
N PRO A 27 -19.58 62.94 23.75
CA PRO A 27 -20.61 62.35 24.62
C PRO A 27 -21.21 61.06 24.00
N ALA A 28 -21.34 59.95 24.74
CA ALA A 28 -22.43 59.60 25.67
C ALA A 28 -23.71 59.10 24.96
N ALA A 29 -24.54 58.19 25.50
CA ALA A 29 -24.38 57.16 26.54
C ALA A 29 -25.65 56.27 26.54
N ALA A 30 -25.53 54.99 26.92
CA ALA A 30 -26.63 54.19 27.46
C ALA A 30 -26.08 53.01 28.27
N GLN A 31 -26.49 52.87 29.53
CA GLN A 31 -26.10 51.77 30.43
C GLN A 31 -27.33 50.95 30.83
N ALA A 32 -27.15 49.65 31.03
CA ALA A 32 -27.99 48.85 31.93
C ALA A 32 -27.12 47.77 32.58
N ALA A 33 -27.26 47.58 33.89
CA ALA A 33 -26.40 46.76 34.75
C ALA A 33 -27.03 45.36 35.03
N PRO A 34 -26.29 44.38 35.59
CA PRO A 34 -26.70 42.98 35.63
C PRO A 34 -27.63 42.65 36.81
N GLN A 35 -28.33 41.52 36.72
CA GLN A 35 -29.12 40.94 37.81
C GLN A 35 -28.59 39.56 38.22
N THR A 36 -28.53 39.33 39.53
CA THR A 36 -28.23 38.05 40.19
C THR A 36 -29.47 37.61 41.02
N PRO A 37 -29.55 36.35 41.49
CA PRO A 37 -30.82 35.60 41.55
C PRO A 37 -31.53 35.62 42.91
N PRO A 38 -32.75 35.04 43.01
CA PRO A 38 -33.35 34.66 44.27
C PRO A 38 -33.02 33.22 44.71
N VAL A 39 -32.75 33.07 46.01
CA VAL A 39 -32.77 31.83 46.80
C VAL A 39 -34.13 31.83 47.55
N GLU A 40 -34.83 30.71 47.79
CA GLU A 40 -34.78 29.87 49.02
C GLU A 40 -36.06 28.99 48.98
N ARG A 41 -36.07 27.67 49.21
CA ARG A 41 -36.24 26.93 50.49
C ARG A 41 -36.48 25.44 50.13
N SER A 42 -36.28 24.39 50.93
CA SER A 42 -35.50 24.09 52.14
C SER A 42 -35.97 22.70 52.64
N SER A 43 -35.11 21.68 52.72
CA SER A 43 -35.12 20.68 53.80
C SER A 43 -33.98 19.65 53.65
N SER A 44 -33.04 19.70 54.58
CA SER A 44 -31.97 18.71 54.86
C SER A 44 -32.48 17.70 55.93
N PRO A 45 -31.69 16.79 56.56
CA PRO A 45 -30.24 16.52 56.43
C PRO A 45 -29.81 15.02 56.41
N ALA A 46 -28.49 14.81 56.35
CA ALA A 46 -27.73 13.55 56.50
C ALA A 46 -27.39 13.29 58.02
N PRO A 47 -26.31 12.57 58.49
CA PRO A 47 -25.25 11.79 57.82
C PRO A 47 -24.66 10.51 58.54
N ALA A 48 -23.73 9.83 57.83
CA ALA A 48 -22.45 9.22 58.28
C ALA A 48 -22.33 8.00 59.25
N LYS A 49 -21.48 7.01 58.87
CA LYS A 49 -20.16 6.64 59.49
C LYS A 49 -19.75 5.15 59.26
N GLY A 50 -18.44 4.88 59.08
CA GLY A 50 -17.79 3.65 59.59
C GLY A 50 -17.10 2.69 58.60
N GLU A 51 -15.76 2.76 58.50
CA GLU A 51 -14.87 1.59 58.26
C GLU A 51 -14.57 0.87 59.61
N PRO A 52 -13.69 -0.18 59.76
CA PRO A 52 -12.92 -0.98 58.78
C PRO A 52 -12.88 -2.54 59.01
N ALA A 53 -12.29 -3.24 58.02
CA ALA A 53 -11.41 -4.44 58.05
C ALA A 53 -11.52 -5.62 59.07
N THR A 54 -11.54 -6.86 58.53
CA THR A 54 -10.79 -8.10 58.93
C THR A 54 -10.90 -9.12 57.77
N ALA A 55 -9.88 -9.80 57.21
CA ALA A 55 -8.77 -10.64 57.73
C ALA A 55 -9.16 -12.12 58.02
N GLY A 56 -8.45 -13.08 57.41
CA GLY A 56 -8.57 -14.56 57.60
C GLY A 56 -8.58 -15.35 56.28
N ALA A 57 -7.43 -15.87 55.80
CA ALA A 57 -6.88 -17.22 56.06
C ALA A 57 -7.74 -18.36 55.42
N ALA A 58 -7.34 -19.09 54.37
CA ALA A 58 -6.10 -19.82 54.00
C ALA A 58 -6.03 -21.29 54.51
N ALA A 59 -5.91 -22.20 53.53
CA ALA A 59 -5.48 -23.62 53.59
C ALA A 59 -6.35 -24.66 54.35
N ASP A 60 -6.67 -25.78 53.68
CA ASP A 60 -5.91 -27.04 53.88
C ASP A 60 -6.02 -28.00 52.66
N ARG A 61 -5.38 -29.17 52.74
CA ARG A 61 -4.89 -30.04 51.63
C ARG A 61 -5.91 -31.07 51.08
N GLY A 62 -5.61 -31.62 49.89
CA GLY A 62 -6.35 -32.72 49.22
C GLY A 62 -5.98 -34.13 49.76
N PRO A 63 -5.86 -35.21 48.93
CA PRO A 63 -5.99 -35.34 47.47
C PRO A 63 -6.81 -36.59 47.01
N ALA A 64 -6.64 -37.01 45.73
CA ALA A 64 -7.03 -38.29 45.11
C ALA A 64 -8.54 -38.47 44.73
N ARG A 65 -8.93 -39.24 43.71
CA ARG A 65 -8.28 -39.79 42.49
C ARG A 65 -9.39 -40.21 41.50
N ASP A 66 -8.99 -40.52 40.26
CA ASP A 66 -9.70 -41.32 39.25
C ASP A 66 -10.97 -40.75 38.56
N ALA A 67 -10.87 -40.71 37.22
CA ALA A 67 -11.97 -40.70 36.24
C ALA A 67 -11.95 -42.07 35.51
N PRO A 68 -12.76 -42.36 34.46
CA PRO A 68 -13.91 -41.64 33.91
C PRO A 68 -15.18 -42.54 33.73
N ALA A 69 -16.35 -41.94 33.42
CA ALA A 69 -17.50 -42.70 32.89
C ALA A 69 -18.52 -41.85 32.10
N ALA A 70 -18.89 -42.33 30.91
CA ALA A 70 -20.16 -42.14 30.21
C ALA A 70 -20.92 -43.50 30.20
N PRO A 71 -22.09 -43.73 29.55
CA PRO A 71 -23.03 -42.85 28.84
C PRO A 71 -24.39 -42.72 29.60
N PRO A 72 -25.57 -43.39 29.35
CA PRO A 72 -26.05 -44.29 28.28
C PRO A 72 -27.36 -43.86 27.53
N ALA A 73 -27.54 -44.41 26.31
CA ALA A 73 -28.82 -44.86 25.72
C ALA A 73 -28.77 -46.42 25.66
N PRO A 74 -29.80 -47.25 25.30
CA PRO A 74 -30.94 -47.05 24.38
C PRO A 74 -32.24 -47.82 24.79
N VAL A 75 -33.13 -48.20 23.84
CA VAL A 75 -33.77 -49.55 23.67
C VAL A 75 -34.74 -49.61 22.44
N GLU A 76 -34.82 -50.78 21.78
CA GLU A 76 -35.63 -51.10 20.58
C GLU A 76 -37.04 -51.71 20.86
N LYS A 77 -37.82 -51.97 19.79
CA LYS A 77 -38.51 -53.26 19.38
C LYS A 77 -39.78 -52.96 18.54
N THR A 78 -40.33 -53.78 17.62
CA THR A 78 -40.06 -55.15 17.07
C THR A 78 -40.85 -55.36 15.75
N GLY A 79 -40.44 -56.30 14.88
CA GLY A 79 -41.31 -56.86 13.82
C GLY A 79 -40.57 -57.76 12.81
N ARG A 80 -41.04 -59.00 12.55
CA ARG A 80 -40.37 -60.02 11.70
C ARG A 80 -41.40 -60.91 10.99
N GLN A 81 -40.97 -61.65 9.94
CA GLN A 81 -41.70 -62.61 9.07
C GLN A 81 -42.32 -61.95 7.81
N SER A 82 -42.32 -62.56 6.59
CA SER A 82 -41.92 -63.91 6.11
C SER A 82 -41.40 -63.89 4.65
N GLY A 83 -40.86 -65.03 4.13
CA GLY A 83 -40.34 -65.21 2.75
C GLY A 83 -41.40 -65.21 1.61
N THR A 84 -41.10 -65.55 0.35
CA THR A 84 -40.19 -66.61 -0.20
C THR A 84 -39.64 -66.32 -1.63
N GLU A 85 -38.89 -67.28 -2.20
CA GLU A 85 -38.26 -67.35 -3.56
C GLU A 85 -39.29 -67.33 -4.73
N GLU A 86 -39.00 -67.38 -6.05
CA GLU A 86 -37.79 -67.70 -6.86
C GLU A 86 -37.84 -67.03 -8.29
N ALA A 87 -37.13 -67.54 -9.31
CA ALA A 87 -36.71 -66.78 -10.51
C ALA A 87 -37.39 -67.12 -11.88
N GLY A 88 -37.34 -66.17 -12.84
CA GLY A 88 -36.86 -66.44 -14.22
C GLY A 88 -37.78 -66.41 -15.47
N THR A 89 -37.77 -65.28 -16.22
CA THR A 89 -38.02 -65.15 -17.71
C THR A 89 -39.41 -65.54 -18.29
N PRO A 90 -39.82 -65.15 -19.54
CA PRO A 90 -39.13 -64.40 -20.62
C PRO A 90 -39.89 -63.17 -21.24
N ALA A 91 -39.25 -62.52 -22.22
CA ALA A 91 -39.81 -61.52 -23.18
C ALA A 91 -40.57 -62.21 -24.36
N PRO A 92 -41.13 -61.55 -25.42
CA PRO A 92 -41.03 -60.12 -25.85
C PRO A 92 -42.30 -59.44 -26.46
N ALA A 93 -42.23 -58.12 -26.72
CA ALA A 93 -42.90 -57.39 -27.83
C ALA A 93 -42.31 -55.94 -27.94
N ALA A 94 -42.46 -55.24 -29.09
CA ALA A 94 -41.52 -54.18 -29.51
C ALA A 94 -42.11 -52.74 -29.70
N ALA A 95 -41.22 -51.73 -29.52
CA ALA A 95 -40.86 -50.51 -30.31
C ALA A 95 -41.92 -49.75 -31.16
N PRO A 96 -41.70 -48.47 -31.60
CA PRO A 96 -40.45 -47.66 -31.71
C PRO A 96 -40.57 -46.17 -31.22
N GLU A 97 -39.65 -45.18 -31.34
CA GLU A 97 -38.17 -45.03 -31.38
C GLU A 97 -37.78 -43.51 -31.15
N ARG A 98 -36.53 -43.08 -31.41
CA ARG A 98 -36.04 -41.67 -31.51
C ARG A 98 -35.56 -41.35 -32.95
N PRO A 99 -35.12 -40.11 -33.27
CA PRO A 99 -33.65 -39.93 -33.47
C PRO A 99 -33.05 -38.52 -33.17
N SER A 100 -31.72 -38.44 -33.29
CA SER A 100 -30.83 -37.28 -33.56
C SER A 100 -29.76 -37.76 -34.59
N PRO A 101 -29.00 -36.94 -35.38
CA PRO A 101 -27.91 -36.07 -34.90
C PRO A 101 -27.49 -34.86 -35.84
N GLU A 102 -26.25 -34.36 -35.69
CA GLU A 102 -25.50 -33.26 -36.36
C GLU A 102 -25.08 -33.51 -37.86
N PRO A 103 -24.61 -32.51 -38.69
CA PRO A 103 -23.16 -32.15 -38.80
C PRO A 103 -22.78 -30.74 -39.43
N THR A 104 -21.53 -30.56 -39.91
CA THR A 104 -20.83 -29.34 -40.47
C THR A 104 -19.96 -29.67 -41.73
N PRO A 105 -19.04 -28.83 -42.35
CA PRO A 105 -18.75 -27.36 -42.40
C PRO A 105 -18.37 -26.77 -43.83
N VAL A 106 -17.86 -25.50 -43.91
CA VAL A 106 -17.02 -24.77 -44.95
C VAL A 106 -17.50 -24.56 -46.42
N PRO A 107 -16.91 -23.65 -47.28
CA PRO A 107 -15.95 -22.51 -47.09
C PRO A 107 -16.22 -21.16 -47.88
N ARG A 108 -15.26 -20.19 -47.82
CA ARG A 108 -14.99 -18.96 -48.65
C ARG A 108 -15.61 -17.60 -48.24
N GLU A 109 -15.02 -16.42 -48.53
CA GLU A 109 -13.61 -15.95 -48.68
C GLU A 109 -13.56 -14.40 -48.61
N THR A 110 -12.39 -13.82 -48.38
CA THR A 110 -11.98 -12.40 -48.15
C THR A 110 -12.62 -11.24 -48.95
N ALA A 111 -12.75 -10.03 -48.33
CA ALA A 111 -12.05 -8.78 -48.75
C ALA A 111 -12.36 -7.53 -47.85
N ARG A 112 -11.41 -6.58 -47.75
CA ARG A 112 -11.59 -5.22 -47.16
C ARG A 112 -11.75 -4.12 -48.28
N PRO A 113 -11.46 -2.81 -48.10
CA PRO A 113 -12.50 -1.78 -47.93
C PRO A 113 -12.42 -0.61 -48.94
N GLN A 114 -13.50 0.18 -49.13
CA GLN A 114 -13.40 1.51 -49.77
C GLN A 114 -14.41 2.53 -49.23
N ALA A 115 -13.98 3.80 -49.24
CA ALA A 115 -14.73 5.04 -49.11
C ALA A 115 -13.96 6.13 -49.90
N PRO A 116 -14.48 7.34 -50.14
CA PRO A 116 -15.87 7.83 -50.04
C PRO A 116 -16.41 8.38 -51.39
N GLY A 117 -17.70 8.75 -51.45
CA GLY A 117 -18.30 9.41 -52.63
C GLY A 117 -19.33 10.48 -52.25
N SER A 118 -19.01 11.74 -52.54
CA SER A 118 -19.89 12.90 -52.33
C SER A 118 -20.91 13.09 -53.46
N ILE A 119 -22.14 13.53 -53.16
CA ILE A 119 -22.99 14.39 -54.03
C ILE A 119 -24.15 15.02 -53.22
N LYS A 120 -24.44 16.29 -53.49
CA LYS A 120 -25.63 17.12 -53.18
C LYS A 120 -26.17 17.63 -54.55
N PRO A 121 -27.34 18.32 -54.70
CA PRO A 121 -28.28 18.89 -53.72
C PRO A 121 -29.74 18.36 -53.94
N GLU A 122 -30.79 18.68 -53.17
CA GLU A 122 -31.60 19.92 -53.03
C GLU A 122 -32.79 19.63 -52.06
N ALA A 123 -33.69 20.51 -51.56
CA ALA A 123 -33.88 21.98 -51.60
C ALA A 123 -34.53 22.47 -50.26
N ALA A 124 -35.58 23.32 -50.31
CA ALA A 124 -36.44 23.81 -49.19
C ALA A 124 -37.86 24.16 -49.76
N PRO A 125 -38.86 24.77 -49.05
CA PRO A 125 -38.79 25.97 -48.16
C PRO A 125 -39.44 25.82 -46.76
N GLY A 126 -38.97 26.52 -45.72
CA GLY A 126 -39.49 27.83 -45.26
C GLY A 126 -39.60 27.82 -43.71
N GLU A 127 -39.78 28.89 -42.93
CA GLU A 127 -39.81 30.36 -43.16
C GLU A 127 -39.26 31.12 -41.91
N THR A 128 -39.19 32.45 -41.94
CA THR A 128 -38.84 33.35 -40.78
C THR A 128 -39.61 34.68 -40.91
N PRO A 129 -39.73 35.56 -39.87
CA PRO A 129 -38.72 36.62 -39.59
C PRO A 129 -38.64 37.03 -38.07
N ARG A 130 -37.85 37.98 -37.52
CA ARG A 130 -37.23 39.26 -37.97
C ARG A 130 -35.89 39.59 -37.28
N ARG A 131 -35.18 40.60 -37.82
CA ARG A 131 -33.90 41.21 -37.37
C ARG A 131 -34.07 42.45 -36.46
N THR A 132 -32.97 42.90 -35.82
CA THR A 132 -32.49 44.31 -35.90
C THR A 132 -30.96 44.40 -35.68
N ALA A 133 -30.34 45.58 -35.81
CA ALA A 133 -28.94 45.73 -36.23
C ALA A 133 -28.10 46.84 -35.51
N VAL A 134 -26.79 46.86 -35.82
CA VAL A 134 -25.72 47.76 -35.30
C VAL A 134 -25.66 49.09 -36.07
N PRO A 135 -25.05 50.16 -35.52
CA PRO A 135 -24.06 50.92 -36.32
C PRO A 135 -22.81 51.46 -35.57
N ALA A 136 -21.77 51.72 -36.36
CA ALA A 136 -20.64 52.65 -36.14
C ALA A 136 -20.57 53.56 -37.42
N PRO A 137 -19.58 54.46 -37.71
CA PRO A 137 -18.28 54.78 -37.07
C PRO A 137 -17.91 56.31 -37.06
N THR A 138 -16.66 56.70 -36.74
CA THR A 138 -15.81 57.67 -37.51
C THR A 138 -14.43 57.92 -36.84
N ALA A 139 -13.46 58.52 -37.55
CA ALA A 139 -12.04 58.60 -37.18
C ALA A 139 -11.40 59.99 -37.38
N ARG A 140 -10.25 60.27 -36.73
CA ARG A 140 -9.24 61.28 -37.13
C ARG A 140 -7.85 61.04 -36.50
N GLN A 141 -6.81 61.47 -37.21
CA GLN A 141 -5.36 61.48 -36.90
C GLN A 141 -4.81 62.91 -37.23
N PRO A 142 -3.51 63.25 -37.09
CA PRO A 142 -2.38 62.60 -36.37
C PRO A 142 -1.59 63.56 -35.45
N GLY A 143 -0.55 63.06 -34.76
CA GLY A 143 0.48 63.85 -34.07
C GLY A 143 1.72 62.99 -33.75
N THR A 144 2.93 63.51 -33.98
CA THR A 144 4.18 62.73 -34.09
C THR A 144 5.00 62.62 -32.80
N GLY A 145 5.59 61.42 -32.57
CA GLY A 145 6.61 61.19 -31.54
C GLY A 145 7.23 59.79 -31.72
N ALA A 146 8.56 59.70 -31.85
CA ALA A 146 9.22 58.51 -32.38
C ALA A 146 9.61 57.46 -31.31
N ALA A 147 9.27 56.20 -31.56
CA ALA A 147 9.89 55.02 -30.94
C ALA A 147 9.88 53.84 -31.93
N ARG A 148 10.98 53.09 -32.03
CA ARG A 148 11.09 51.88 -32.87
C ARG A 148 10.42 50.68 -32.20
N PRO A 149 9.57 49.89 -32.91
CA PRO A 149 9.18 48.56 -32.48
C PRO A 149 9.87 47.46 -33.32
N SER A 150 10.34 46.39 -32.65
CA SER A 150 10.69 45.11 -33.27
C SER A 150 9.45 44.21 -33.33
N ALA A 151 9.17 43.63 -34.49
CA ALA A 151 7.94 42.88 -34.80
C ALA A 151 8.20 41.33 -34.86
N PRO A 152 7.17 40.47 -34.97
CA PRO A 152 7.17 39.13 -34.36
C PRO A 152 7.60 37.99 -35.29
N ALA A 153 7.89 36.83 -34.70
CA ALA A 153 8.32 35.62 -35.41
C ALA A 153 7.23 34.52 -35.46
N GLN A 154 6.94 34.06 -36.68
CA GLN A 154 6.46 32.72 -37.04
C GLN A 154 7.08 32.36 -38.42
N PRO A 155 6.89 31.14 -38.97
CA PRO A 155 7.75 29.99 -38.73
C PRO A 155 8.54 29.56 -40.01
N PRO A 156 9.66 28.82 -39.90
CA PRO A 156 10.35 28.28 -41.06
C PRO A 156 9.77 26.94 -41.53
N SER A 157 9.67 26.75 -42.85
CA SER A 157 9.32 25.47 -43.48
C SER A 157 10.29 25.12 -44.61
N ALA A 158 10.82 23.88 -44.54
CA ALA A 158 11.37 23.04 -45.61
C ALA A 158 12.56 23.55 -46.46
N ALA A 159 13.71 22.86 -46.32
CA ALA A 159 14.58 22.51 -47.46
C ALA A 159 15.41 21.23 -47.21
N LYS A 160 15.60 20.47 -48.29
CA LYS A 160 16.29 19.18 -48.49
C LYS A 160 17.68 19.04 -47.86
N ALA A 161 18.10 17.80 -47.57
CA ALA A 161 19.51 17.42 -47.38
C ALA A 161 19.83 16.01 -47.93
N ALA A 162 20.85 15.94 -48.81
CA ALA A 162 21.66 14.77 -49.24
C ALA A 162 22.72 15.28 -50.24
N PRO A 163 23.88 14.63 -50.48
CA PRO A 163 24.41 13.39 -49.86
C PRO A 163 25.87 13.46 -49.34
N ALA A 164 26.29 12.37 -48.65
CA ALA A 164 27.62 11.71 -48.58
C ALA A 164 28.95 12.50 -48.45
N GLU A 165 29.73 12.18 -47.40
CA GLU A 165 30.89 11.25 -47.47
C GLU A 165 31.33 10.79 -46.05
N GLN A 166 32.12 9.71 -45.95
CA GLN A 166 32.52 9.04 -44.69
C GLN A 166 33.82 9.62 -44.09
N PRO A 167 34.11 9.33 -42.81
CA PRO A 167 35.38 8.65 -42.55
C PRO A 167 35.34 7.51 -41.51
N GLU A 168 35.93 6.39 -41.94
CA GLU A 168 36.82 5.44 -41.24
C GLU A 168 36.45 4.75 -39.90
N GLN A 169 36.82 3.46 -39.86
CA GLN A 169 36.64 2.50 -38.77
C GLN A 169 37.94 2.35 -37.95
N PRO A 170 37.88 1.94 -36.68
CA PRO A 170 38.97 1.21 -36.03
C PRO A 170 38.98 -0.26 -36.49
N GLU A 171 40.15 -0.79 -36.84
CA GLU A 171 40.32 -2.13 -37.40
C GLU A 171 39.87 -3.28 -36.48
N GLN A 172 39.25 -4.30 -37.07
CA GLN A 172 39.25 -5.66 -36.53
C GLN A 172 40.47 -6.41 -37.06
N THR A 173 41.37 -6.84 -36.16
CA THR A 173 42.44 -7.80 -36.48
C THR A 173 41.99 -9.25 -36.20
N PRO A 174 42.57 -10.26 -36.89
CA PRO A 174 41.84 -11.49 -37.20
C PRO A 174 41.93 -12.61 -36.14
N VAL A 175 40.99 -13.56 -36.29
CA VAL A 175 40.83 -14.82 -35.56
C VAL A 175 42.08 -15.73 -35.63
N PRO A 176 42.59 -16.25 -34.49
CA PRO A 176 43.47 -17.42 -34.47
C PRO A 176 42.67 -18.72 -34.66
N GLN A 177 43.04 -19.52 -35.66
CA GLN A 177 42.53 -20.89 -35.80
C GLN A 177 43.21 -21.84 -34.78
N PRO A 178 42.54 -22.93 -34.34
CA PRO A 178 43.18 -23.94 -33.52
C PRO A 178 44.18 -24.78 -34.36
N PRO A 179 45.44 -24.95 -33.93
CA PRO A 179 46.35 -25.86 -34.60
C PRO A 179 45.91 -27.31 -34.41
N SER A 180 45.97 -28.08 -35.49
CA SER A 180 45.64 -29.50 -35.53
C SER A 180 46.89 -30.31 -35.90
N GLU A 181 47.43 -31.09 -34.98
CA GLU A 181 48.47 -32.11 -35.22
C GLU A 181 48.10 -33.36 -34.42
N THR A 182 47.49 -34.36 -35.06
CA THR A 182 48.11 -35.54 -35.74
C THR A 182 48.54 -36.66 -34.79
N VAL A 183 48.18 -37.88 -35.22
CA VAL A 183 48.18 -39.11 -34.41
C VAL A 183 49.56 -39.77 -34.38
N SER A 184 49.96 -40.31 -33.23
CA SER A 184 50.86 -41.46 -33.15
C SER A 184 50.56 -42.31 -31.91
N GLU A 185 50.83 -43.61 -31.99
CA GLU A 185 50.30 -44.64 -31.11
C GLU A 185 51.39 -45.29 -30.23
N ALA A 186 51.07 -45.52 -28.95
CA ALA A 186 51.70 -46.40 -27.94
C ALA A 186 53.23 -46.64 -27.90
N PRO A 187 53.83 -46.60 -26.69
CA PRO A 187 54.16 -47.90 -26.09
C PRO A 187 53.74 -48.08 -24.62
N LYS A 188 53.77 -49.34 -24.16
CA LYS A 188 53.41 -49.83 -22.81
C LYS A 188 54.67 -49.93 -21.88
N PRO A 189 54.55 -50.29 -20.59
CA PRO A 189 55.20 -49.55 -19.50
C PRO A 189 56.55 -50.14 -19.04
N GLU A 190 57.36 -49.29 -18.40
CA GLU A 190 58.52 -49.71 -17.59
C GLU A 190 58.37 -49.32 -16.11
N VAL A 191 58.92 -50.16 -15.24
CA VAL A 191 58.87 -50.06 -13.78
C VAL A 191 60.26 -49.68 -13.24
N PRO A 192 60.36 -48.66 -12.36
CA PRO A 192 61.54 -48.51 -11.50
C PRO A 192 61.28 -49.02 -10.07
N GLU A 193 62.25 -49.75 -9.52
CA GLU A 193 62.19 -50.35 -8.18
C GLU A 193 62.41 -49.36 -7.02
N ALA A 194 62.16 -49.86 -5.81
CA ALA A 194 62.07 -49.09 -4.57
C ALA A 194 63.39 -48.51 -4.04
N ARG A 195 63.30 -47.38 -3.35
CA ARG A 195 64.16 -47.05 -2.20
C ARG A 195 63.31 -46.61 -1.00
N SER A 196 63.80 -46.98 0.18
CA SER A 196 63.07 -47.03 1.45
C SER A 196 62.75 -45.67 2.07
N TYR A 197 61.52 -45.53 2.58
CA TYR A 197 61.17 -44.55 3.61
C TYR A 197 60.91 -45.29 4.93
N PRO A 198 61.31 -44.72 6.09
CA PRO A 198 61.24 -45.42 7.37
C PRO A 198 59.80 -45.60 7.86
N THR A 199 59.55 -46.72 8.55
CA THR A 199 58.25 -47.09 9.11
C THR A 199 57.77 -46.04 10.13
N PRO A 200 56.53 -45.52 10.04
CA PRO A 200 55.97 -44.69 11.09
C PRO A 200 55.78 -45.53 12.37
N PRO A 201 55.99 -44.95 13.57
CA PRO A 201 55.79 -45.66 14.82
C PRO A 201 54.33 -46.10 15.00
N ALA A 202 54.12 -47.19 15.74
CA ALA A 202 52.79 -47.68 16.07
C ALA A 202 51.96 -46.56 16.76
N PRO A 203 50.65 -46.45 16.46
CA PRO A 203 49.81 -45.41 17.07
C PRO A 203 49.80 -45.57 18.58
N ALA A 204 50.10 -44.48 19.29
CA ALA A 204 49.86 -44.41 20.72
C ALA A 204 48.38 -44.63 20.98
N ARG A 205 48.04 -45.47 21.97
CA ARG A 205 46.65 -45.59 22.43
C ARG A 205 46.17 -44.23 22.90
N GLU A 206 45.16 -43.68 22.23
CA GLU A 206 44.42 -42.55 22.78
C GLU A 206 43.85 -42.94 24.15
N PRO A 207 43.90 -42.05 25.16
CA PRO A 207 43.14 -42.26 26.38
C PRO A 207 41.65 -42.26 26.03
N PRO A 208 40.80 -43.01 26.78
CA PRO A 208 39.37 -43.02 26.52
C PRO A 208 38.82 -41.58 26.60
N PRO A 209 37.83 -41.22 25.75
CA PRO A 209 37.31 -39.86 25.71
C PRO A 209 36.80 -39.47 27.10
N GLN A 210 37.31 -38.36 27.64
CA GLN A 210 36.71 -37.76 28.82
C GLN A 210 35.27 -37.40 28.48
N ALA A 211 34.33 -37.84 29.31
CA ALA A 211 32.93 -37.49 29.15
C ALA A 211 32.81 -35.97 29.08
N ALA A 212 32.21 -35.46 28.01
CA ALA A 212 31.96 -34.04 27.86
C ALA A 212 31.21 -33.54 29.11
N PRO A 213 31.55 -32.35 29.66
CA PRO A 213 30.76 -31.78 30.74
C PRO A 213 29.30 -31.69 30.30
N PRO A 214 28.33 -31.96 31.20
CA PRO A 214 26.92 -31.94 30.84
C PRO A 214 26.62 -30.57 30.23
N GLN A 215 26.06 -30.57 29.01
CA GLN A 215 25.64 -29.32 28.39
C GLN A 215 24.67 -28.62 29.35
N PRO A 216 24.83 -27.30 29.59
CA PRO A 216 23.84 -26.57 30.38
C PRO A 216 22.47 -26.79 29.72
N ALA A 217 21.45 -27.04 30.54
CA ALA A 217 20.09 -27.15 30.04
C ALA A 217 19.78 -25.93 29.18
N PRO A 218 19.05 -26.09 28.05
CA PRO A 218 18.71 -24.95 27.20
C PRO A 218 18.06 -23.88 28.07
N GLU A 219 18.61 -22.65 28.00
CA GLU A 219 18.02 -21.54 28.75
C GLU A 219 16.54 -21.46 28.38
N PRO A 220 15.63 -21.33 29.37
CA PRO A 220 14.22 -21.13 29.06
C PRO A 220 14.12 -19.93 28.12
N PRO A 221 13.25 -19.98 27.08
CA PRO A 221 13.11 -18.87 26.14
C PRO A 221 12.91 -17.58 26.93
N PRO A 222 13.58 -16.47 26.53
CA PRO A 222 13.65 -15.27 27.35
C PRO A 222 12.25 -14.90 27.76
N VAL A 223 12.00 -14.94 29.08
CA VAL A 223 10.67 -14.67 29.61
C VAL A 223 10.34 -13.26 29.17
N HIS A 224 9.44 -13.14 28.19
CA HIS A 224 8.93 -11.86 27.78
C HIS A 224 8.18 -11.32 29.00
N HIS A 225 8.88 -10.54 29.80
CA HIS A 225 8.26 -9.60 30.70
C HIS A 225 7.40 -8.72 29.81
N VAL A 226 6.12 -9.07 29.71
CA VAL A 226 5.08 -8.23 29.16
C VAL A 226 5.02 -7.04 30.12
N GLN A 227 5.90 -6.06 29.87
CA GLN A 227 5.75 -4.73 30.40
C GLN A 227 4.33 -4.35 30.06
N HIS A 228 3.52 -4.13 31.10
CA HIS A 228 2.10 -3.87 30.97
C HIS A 228 1.94 -2.49 30.33
N ARG A 229 2.11 -2.44 29.00
CA ARG A 229 1.87 -1.24 28.21
C ARG A 229 0.40 -0.89 28.41
N PRO A 230 0.07 0.39 28.66
CA PRO A 230 -1.32 0.80 28.72
C PRO A 230 -1.98 0.46 27.37
N SER A 231 -3.23 0.01 27.41
CA SER A 231 -4.07 -0.07 26.21
C SER A 231 -4.14 1.32 25.59
N LEU A 232 -3.79 1.43 24.30
CA LEU A 232 -3.87 2.68 23.56
C LEU A 232 -5.14 2.73 22.72
N PHE A 233 -5.68 3.93 22.53
CA PHE A 233 -6.65 4.21 21.48
C PHE A 233 -5.89 4.66 20.21
N ILE A 234 -5.98 3.86 19.16
CA ILE A 234 -5.26 4.03 17.89
C ILE A 234 -6.29 4.20 16.77
N VAL A 235 -6.15 5.28 15.99
CA VAL A 235 -6.93 5.51 14.77
C VAL A 235 -6.02 5.43 13.56
N HIS A 236 -6.19 4.41 12.73
CA HIS A 236 -5.58 4.38 11.41
C HIS A 236 -6.35 5.31 10.46
N VAL A 237 -5.65 6.12 9.68
CA VAL A 237 -6.23 6.87 8.56
C VAL A 237 -5.52 6.38 7.31
N THR A 238 -6.29 5.83 6.35
CA THR A 238 -5.73 5.09 5.22
C THR A 238 -6.55 5.29 3.93
N PRO A 239 -5.93 5.29 2.75
CA PRO A 239 -6.65 5.20 1.48
C PRO A 239 -7.12 3.77 1.14
N GLU A 240 -6.51 2.73 1.73
CA GLU A 240 -6.78 1.31 1.44
C GLU A 240 -6.86 0.46 2.71
N MET A 241 -7.65 -0.61 2.66
CA MET A 241 -7.70 -1.66 3.67
C MET A 241 -8.24 -2.95 3.02
N ALA A 242 -7.56 -4.07 3.22
CA ALA A 242 -8.04 -5.36 2.72
C ALA A 242 -9.31 -5.82 3.48
N PRO A 243 -10.15 -6.69 2.91
CA PRO A 243 -10.35 -6.88 1.47
C PRO A 243 -11.20 -5.74 0.84
N VAL A 244 -11.68 -4.78 1.63
CA VAL A 244 -12.73 -3.82 1.22
C VAL A 244 -12.30 -2.81 0.17
N ALA A 245 -11.04 -2.38 0.20
CA ALA A 245 -10.45 -1.41 -0.71
C ALA A 245 -8.95 -1.71 -0.87
N LYS A 246 -8.57 -2.52 -1.86
CA LYS A 246 -7.19 -3.03 -2.05
C LYS A 246 -6.69 -2.80 -3.49
N VAL A 247 -5.53 -2.18 -3.61
CA VAL A 247 -4.74 -2.02 -4.85
C VAL A 247 -3.33 -2.57 -4.67
N GLY A 248 -2.76 -2.45 -3.47
CA GLY A 248 -1.45 -3.01 -3.13
C GLY A 248 -1.31 -3.42 -1.67
N GLY A 249 -0.09 -3.81 -1.28
CA GLY A 249 0.21 -4.34 0.05
C GLY A 249 -0.03 -3.36 1.22
N LEU A 250 -0.28 -2.07 0.96
CA LEU A 250 -0.74 -1.13 1.98
C LEU A 250 -2.02 -1.63 2.65
N ALA A 251 -2.97 -2.11 1.83
CA ALA A 251 -4.26 -2.63 2.28
C ALA A 251 -4.11 -3.80 3.26
N ASP A 252 -3.18 -4.71 2.96
CA ASP A 252 -2.87 -5.90 3.75
C ASP A 252 -2.15 -5.53 5.06
N VAL A 253 -1.21 -4.57 5.01
CA VAL A 253 -0.53 -4.06 6.21
C VAL A 253 -1.52 -3.42 7.18
N VAL A 254 -2.46 -2.59 6.71
CA VAL A 254 -3.46 -1.98 7.61
C VAL A 254 -4.39 -3.03 8.22
N PHE A 255 -4.85 -4.00 7.44
CA PHE A 255 -5.66 -5.13 7.92
C PHE A 255 -4.94 -5.95 9.00
N GLY A 256 -3.72 -6.42 8.70
CA GLY A 256 -2.93 -7.24 9.60
C GLY A 256 -2.51 -6.47 10.86
N LEU A 257 -1.96 -5.26 10.70
CA LEU A 257 -1.49 -4.45 11.82
C LEU A 257 -2.64 -4.05 12.77
N SER A 258 -3.82 -3.69 12.24
CA SER A 258 -4.97 -3.35 13.08
C SER A 258 -5.51 -4.56 13.86
N ARG A 259 -5.57 -5.75 13.24
CA ARG A 259 -5.86 -7.02 13.94
C ARG A 259 -4.85 -7.27 15.07
N GLU A 260 -3.56 -7.21 14.74
CA GLU A 260 -2.47 -7.49 15.68
C GLU A 260 -2.41 -6.50 16.85
N LEU A 261 -2.72 -5.22 16.61
CA LEU A 261 -2.83 -4.21 17.66
C LEU A 261 -4.06 -4.47 18.56
N ALA A 262 -5.20 -4.86 18.00
CA ALA A 262 -6.41 -5.20 18.76
C ALA A 262 -6.22 -6.46 19.62
N ILE A 263 -5.59 -7.52 19.09
CA ILE A 263 -5.23 -8.74 19.84
C ILE A 263 -4.33 -8.41 21.04
N ARG A 264 -3.44 -7.42 20.92
CA ARG A 264 -2.60 -6.91 22.01
C ARG A 264 -3.34 -5.98 22.98
N GLY A 265 -4.67 -5.94 22.91
CA GLY A 265 -5.54 -5.23 23.85
C GLY A 265 -5.74 -3.74 23.58
N ASN A 266 -5.32 -3.21 22.41
CA ASN A 266 -5.53 -1.81 22.05
C ASN A 266 -6.93 -1.58 21.47
N HIS A 267 -7.48 -0.39 21.66
CA HIS A 267 -8.68 0.03 20.95
C HIS A 267 -8.29 0.56 19.58
N VAL A 268 -8.65 -0.15 18.51
CA VAL A 268 -8.28 0.20 17.14
C VAL A 268 -9.52 0.58 16.34
N GLU A 269 -9.44 1.73 15.65
CA GLU A 269 -10.40 2.18 14.66
C GLU A 269 -9.68 2.53 13.35
N ILE A 270 -10.38 2.46 12.22
CA ILE A 270 -9.81 2.69 10.89
C ILE A 270 -10.73 3.64 10.12
N ILE A 271 -10.20 4.75 9.62
CA ILE A 271 -10.94 5.72 8.81
C ILE A 271 -10.50 5.59 7.35
N LEU A 272 -11.50 5.43 6.46
CA LEU A 272 -11.36 5.26 5.01
C LEU A 272 -12.29 6.22 4.24
N PRO A 273 -11.99 6.53 2.96
CA PRO A 273 -12.99 7.07 2.05
C PRO A 273 -14.08 6.02 1.76
N LYS A 274 -15.34 6.44 1.63
CA LYS A 274 -16.41 5.58 1.11
C LYS A 274 -16.35 5.56 -0.42
N TYR A 275 -15.60 4.62 -0.98
CA TYR A 275 -15.56 4.43 -2.43
C TYR A 275 -16.86 3.80 -2.97
N ASP A 276 -17.19 4.04 -4.23
CA ASP A 276 -18.29 3.36 -4.92
C ASP A 276 -18.03 1.87 -5.14
N ASN A 277 -16.77 1.52 -5.39
CA ASN A 277 -16.31 0.17 -5.69
C ASN A 277 -15.82 -0.63 -4.45
N LEU A 278 -16.22 -0.23 -3.24
CA LEU A 278 -15.92 -1.02 -2.02
C LEU A 278 -16.48 -2.45 -2.15
N ARG A 279 -15.77 -3.43 -1.61
CA ARG A 279 -16.31 -4.78 -1.39
C ARG A 279 -17.27 -4.80 -0.21
N TYR A 280 -18.49 -4.29 -0.43
CA TYR A 280 -19.57 -4.23 0.56
C TYR A 280 -19.96 -5.61 1.13
N ASP A 281 -19.68 -6.69 0.41
CA ASP A 281 -19.79 -8.08 0.86
C ASP A 281 -18.93 -8.43 2.08
N HIS A 282 -17.91 -7.60 2.38
CA HIS A 282 -17.04 -7.73 3.56
C HIS A 282 -17.27 -6.65 4.62
N ILE A 283 -18.31 -5.83 4.52
CA ILE A 283 -18.65 -4.79 5.49
C ILE A 283 -19.94 -5.17 6.23
N PHE A 284 -19.79 -5.68 7.44
CA PHE A 284 -20.89 -6.09 8.30
C PHE A 284 -21.43 -4.91 9.11
N GLU A 285 -22.74 -4.94 9.39
CA GLU A 285 -23.45 -3.94 10.21
C GLU A 285 -23.27 -2.48 9.75
N MET A 286 -23.06 -2.23 8.45
CA MET A 286 -22.81 -0.88 7.94
C MET A 286 -24.02 0.05 8.17
N HIS A 287 -23.84 1.13 8.93
CA HIS A 287 -24.87 2.12 9.20
C HIS A 287 -24.31 3.53 9.39
N GLU A 288 -25.15 4.55 9.21
CA GLU A 288 -24.79 5.95 9.41
C GLU A 288 -24.58 6.26 10.91
N VAL A 289 -23.45 6.87 11.26
CA VAL A 289 -23.12 7.30 12.63
C VAL A 289 -22.91 8.80 12.77
N TYR A 290 -22.69 9.51 11.67
CA TYR A 290 -22.59 10.97 11.67
C TYR A 290 -23.16 11.52 10.35
N ARG A 291 -24.27 12.27 10.40
CA ARG A 291 -24.96 12.73 9.18
C ARG A 291 -24.52 14.10 8.68
N ASP A 292 -24.10 15.00 9.57
CA ASP A 292 -23.92 16.42 9.26
C ASP A 292 -22.48 16.87 9.47
N LEU A 293 -21.52 16.14 8.90
CA LEU A 293 -20.11 16.52 8.95
C LEU A 293 -19.83 17.58 7.88
N TRP A 294 -19.84 18.84 8.29
CA TRP A 294 -19.46 19.96 7.43
C TRP A 294 -17.95 20.15 7.46
N VAL A 295 -17.28 19.75 6.38
CA VAL A 295 -15.82 19.80 6.23
C VAL A 295 -15.44 21.10 5.53
N PRO A 296 -14.68 22.02 6.17
CA PRO A 296 -14.23 23.26 5.53
C PRO A 296 -13.39 22.98 4.29
N TRP A 297 -13.76 23.60 3.16
CA TRP A 297 -13.13 23.41 1.85
C TRP A 297 -13.26 24.68 1.00
N PHE A 298 -12.13 25.22 0.54
CA PHE A 298 -12.02 26.58 0.01
C PHE A 298 -12.68 27.60 0.97
N GLU A 299 -13.46 28.56 0.47
CA GLU A 299 -14.23 29.53 1.30
C GLU A 299 -15.55 28.98 1.84
N GLY A 300 -15.84 27.68 1.65
CA GLY A 300 -17.09 27.05 2.05
C GLY A 300 -16.88 25.76 2.85
N SER A 301 -17.84 24.85 2.72
CA SER A 301 -17.78 23.54 3.37
C SER A 301 -18.55 22.51 2.55
N ILE A 302 -18.01 21.29 2.46
CA ILE A 302 -18.68 20.14 1.87
C ILE A 302 -19.39 19.36 2.98
N HIS A 303 -20.64 18.98 2.74
CA HIS A 303 -21.40 18.08 3.60
C HIS A 303 -20.93 16.64 3.41
N CYS A 304 -20.73 15.91 4.50
CA CYS A 304 -20.33 14.50 4.47
C CYS A 304 -21.18 13.66 5.43
N THR A 305 -21.47 12.43 5.01
CA THR A 305 -21.98 11.38 5.90
C THR A 305 -20.82 10.47 6.30
N VAL A 306 -20.78 10.04 7.56
CA VAL A 306 -19.86 9.01 8.05
C VAL A 306 -20.65 7.77 8.43
N TYR A 307 -20.28 6.66 7.82
CA TYR A 307 -20.79 5.33 8.11
C TYR A 307 -19.82 4.60 9.03
N PHE A 308 -20.34 3.76 9.92
CA PHE A 308 -19.58 2.78 10.68
C PHE A 308 -19.92 1.38 10.18
N GLY A 309 -18.97 0.46 10.23
CA GLY A 309 -19.20 -0.97 10.02
C GLY A 309 -18.02 -1.80 10.48
N PHE A 310 -18.20 -3.12 10.56
CA PHE A 310 -17.15 -4.07 10.87
C PHE A 310 -16.61 -4.72 9.59
N VAL A 311 -15.29 -4.70 9.42
CA VAL A 311 -14.61 -5.45 8.36
C VAL A 311 -13.86 -6.58 9.05
N HIS A 312 -14.43 -7.79 9.07
CA HIS A 312 -14.04 -8.95 9.90
C HIS A 312 -13.47 -8.52 11.28
N ASP A 313 -14.36 -8.06 12.17
CA ASP A 313 -14.07 -7.59 13.53
C ASP A 313 -13.24 -6.30 13.71
N ARG A 314 -12.68 -5.71 12.64
CA ARG A 314 -12.09 -4.36 12.73
C ARG A 314 -13.16 -3.28 12.59
N LYS A 315 -13.09 -2.27 13.46
CA LYS A 315 -13.98 -1.10 13.48
C LYS A 315 -13.60 -0.10 12.38
N CYS A 316 -14.44 0.04 11.37
CA CYS A 316 -14.18 0.91 10.23
C CYS A 316 -15.18 2.06 10.16
N PHE A 317 -14.69 3.25 9.81
CA PHE A 317 -15.47 4.45 9.51
C PHE A 317 -15.23 4.87 8.07
N PHE A 318 -16.30 5.02 7.30
CA PHE A 318 -16.25 5.35 5.87
C PHE A 318 -16.86 6.74 5.64
N ILE A 319 -16.06 7.67 5.10
CA ILE A 319 -16.48 9.07 4.88
C ILE A 319 -16.95 9.25 3.43
N GLU A 320 -18.20 9.69 3.28
CA GLU A 320 -18.86 9.97 2.00
C GLU A 320 -19.07 11.47 1.83
N PRO A 321 -18.38 12.14 0.88
CA PRO A 321 -18.61 13.55 0.58
C PRO A 321 -19.71 13.76 -0.45
N HIS A 322 -20.66 14.63 -0.10
CA HIS A 322 -21.74 15.07 -0.97
C HIS A 322 -21.33 16.31 -1.75
N SER A 323 -20.41 16.14 -2.72
CA SER A 323 -19.95 17.20 -3.64
C SER A 323 -20.08 16.79 -5.11
N GLN A 324 -20.27 17.79 -5.98
CA GLN A 324 -20.24 17.62 -7.44
C GLN A 324 -18.84 17.23 -7.97
N ASP A 325 -17.77 17.44 -7.18
CA ASP A 325 -16.41 17.00 -7.50
C ASP A 325 -16.26 15.47 -7.56
N ASN A 326 -17.27 14.74 -7.05
CA ASN A 326 -17.38 13.28 -7.16
C ASN A 326 -16.13 12.54 -6.64
N PHE A 327 -15.66 12.89 -5.43
CA PHE A 327 -14.33 12.49 -4.94
C PHE A 327 -14.07 10.98 -4.95
N PHE A 328 -15.01 10.14 -4.52
CA PHE A 328 -14.77 8.70 -4.30
C PHE A 328 -15.73 7.77 -5.05
N ASN A 329 -16.61 8.30 -5.90
CA ASN A 329 -17.53 7.51 -6.72
C ASN A 329 -17.05 7.53 -8.20
N ARG A 330 -15.98 6.79 -8.48
CA ARG A 330 -15.23 6.84 -9.75
C ARG A 330 -14.75 5.48 -10.29
N GLY A 331 -15.13 4.36 -9.67
CA GLY A 331 -14.74 3.01 -10.07
C GLY A 331 -13.28 2.62 -9.83
N SER A 332 -12.44 3.55 -9.34
CA SER A 332 -11.03 3.32 -8.99
C SER A 332 -10.62 4.18 -7.80
N LEU A 333 -9.66 3.68 -7.00
CA LEU A 333 -9.10 4.41 -5.87
C LEU A 333 -8.12 5.50 -6.33
N TYR A 334 -7.32 5.24 -7.37
CA TYR A 334 -6.23 6.10 -7.84
C TYR A 334 -6.22 6.28 -9.35
N GLY A 335 -5.35 7.19 -9.82
CA GLY A 335 -5.04 7.42 -11.23
C GLY A 335 -5.68 8.68 -11.82
N PHE A 336 -6.28 9.53 -10.99
CA PHE A 336 -6.96 10.74 -11.44
C PHE A 336 -6.06 11.98 -11.29
N LYS A 337 -6.23 12.95 -12.20
CA LYS A 337 -5.41 14.16 -12.25
C LYS A 337 -5.50 15.02 -10.98
N ASP A 338 -6.61 14.88 -10.25
CA ASP A 338 -6.96 15.58 -9.03
C ASP A 338 -6.77 14.73 -7.77
N ASP A 339 -6.11 13.56 -7.84
CA ASP A 339 -5.84 12.68 -6.69
C ASP A 339 -5.28 13.45 -5.47
N VAL A 340 -4.42 14.44 -5.69
CA VAL A 340 -3.90 15.28 -4.61
C VAL A 340 -4.99 16.08 -3.89
N LEU A 341 -5.96 16.64 -4.62
CA LEU A 341 -7.11 17.31 -4.00
C LEU A 341 -8.07 16.31 -3.34
N ARG A 342 -8.31 15.14 -3.96
CA ARG A 342 -9.16 14.08 -3.41
C ARG A 342 -8.67 13.62 -2.04
N PHE A 343 -7.40 13.28 -1.93
CA PHE A 343 -6.84 12.77 -0.68
C PHE A 343 -6.53 13.87 0.34
N ALA A 344 -6.30 15.11 -0.10
CA ALA A 344 -6.28 16.27 0.80
C ALA A 344 -7.66 16.57 1.41
N PHE A 345 -8.74 16.46 0.63
CA PHE A 345 -10.10 16.54 1.14
C PHE A 345 -10.37 15.43 2.15
N PHE A 346 -10.03 14.18 1.83
CA PHE A 346 -10.21 13.06 2.77
C PHE A 346 -9.40 13.25 4.07
N SER A 347 -8.13 13.65 3.99
CA SER A 347 -7.32 13.99 5.16
C SER A 347 -7.98 15.08 6.02
N ARG A 348 -8.56 16.11 5.40
CA ARG A 348 -9.27 17.20 6.07
C ARG A 348 -10.54 16.66 6.75
N ALA A 349 -11.33 15.86 6.04
CA ALA A 349 -12.58 15.26 6.51
C ALA A 349 -12.37 14.26 7.65
N ALA A 350 -11.35 13.40 7.58
CA ALA A 350 -10.98 12.46 8.64
C ALA A 350 -10.58 13.19 9.93
N THR A 351 -9.82 14.28 9.81
CA THR A 351 -9.42 15.08 10.97
C THR A 351 -10.60 15.89 11.54
N GLU A 352 -11.47 16.44 10.68
CA GLU A 352 -12.71 17.12 11.09
C GLU A 352 -13.65 16.15 11.82
N PHE A 353 -13.81 14.93 11.29
CA PHE A 353 -14.62 13.87 11.93
C PHE A 353 -14.08 13.51 13.31
N MET A 354 -12.77 13.28 13.45
CA MET A 354 -12.18 12.99 14.76
C MET A 354 -12.45 14.11 15.77
N TRP A 355 -12.25 15.37 15.38
CA TRP A 355 -12.50 16.52 16.25
C TRP A 355 -14.00 16.67 16.61
N LYS A 356 -14.90 16.62 15.62
CA LYS A 356 -16.36 16.77 15.81
C LYS A 356 -16.99 15.63 16.60
N ALA A 357 -16.53 14.40 16.41
CA ALA A 357 -16.97 13.24 17.17
C ALA A 357 -16.32 13.13 18.56
N GLY A 358 -15.45 14.09 18.95
CA GLY A 358 -14.77 14.08 20.24
C GLY A 358 -13.73 12.96 20.40
N LYS A 359 -13.26 12.36 19.30
CA LYS A 359 -12.25 11.29 19.33
C LYS A 359 -10.90 11.88 19.72
N GLN A 360 -10.34 11.40 20.83
CA GLN A 360 -9.02 11.76 21.34
C GLN A 360 -8.12 10.51 21.35
N PRO A 361 -7.69 9.98 20.18
CA PRO A 361 -6.78 8.85 20.14
C PRO A 361 -5.40 9.23 20.70
N ASP A 362 -4.74 8.26 21.32
CA ASP A 362 -3.32 8.40 21.71
C ASP A 362 -2.44 8.47 20.46
N ILE A 363 -2.77 7.66 19.45
CA ILE A 363 -2.04 7.58 18.17
C ILE A 363 -3.00 7.72 16.99
N ILE A 364 -2.71 8.67 16.10
CA ILE A 364 -3.22 8.70 14.74
C ILE A 364 -2.14 8.09 13.85
N HIS A 365 -2.46 6.98 13.16
CA HIS A 365 -1.53 6.28 12.29
C HIS A 365 -1.90 6.53 10.83
N CYS A 366 -1.14 7.39 10.17
CA CYS A 366 -1.30 7.75 8.77
C CYS A 366 -0.52 6.78 7.87
N HIS A 367 -1.08 6.46 6.70
CA HIS A 367 -0.44 5.63 5.68
C HIS A 367 -0.33 6.38 4.35
N ASP A 368 0.91 6.47 3.85
CA ASP A 368 1.34 7.15 2.61
C ASP A 368 0.89 8.61 2.43
N TRP A 369 1.29 9.19 1.29
CA TRP A 369 1.12 10.59 0.94
C TRP A 369 -0.35 11.05 0.95
N GLN A 370 -1.29 10.14 0.70
CA GLN A 370 -2.73 10.37 0.71
C GLN A 370 -3.24 10.87 2.07
N THR A 371 -2.57 10.49 3.16
CA THR A 371 -2.97 10.85 4.53
C THR A 371 -1.92 11.71 5.25
N ALA A 372 -0.83 12.04 4.56
CA ALA A 372 0.28 12.84 5.08
C ALA A 372 -0.09 14.29 5.45
N LEU A 373 -1.27 14.80 5.06
CA LEU A 373 -1.77 16.09 5.54
C LEU A 373 -2.46 16.04 6.91
N VAL A 374 -2.90 14.87 7.39
CA VAL A 374 -3.48 14.72 8.73
C VAL A 374 -2.59 15.29 9.85
N PRO A 375 -1.27 15.00 9.93
CA PRO A 375 -0.40 15.66 10.92
C PRO A 375 -0.29 17.18 10.70
N VAL A 376 -0.28 17.66 9.46
CA VAL A 376 -0.24 19.11 9.17
C VAL A 376 -1.51 19.78 9.72
N PHE A 377 -2.68 19.20 9.45
CA PHE A 377 -3.96 19.70 9.95
C PHE A 377 -4.06 19.62 11.47
N LEU A 378 -3.62 18.51 12.09
CA LEU A 378 -3.62 18.36 13.53
C LEU A 378 -2.86 19.52 14.19
N TYR A 379 -1.61 19.77 13.79
CA TYR A 379 -0.77 20.76 14.45
C TYR A 379 -1.10 22.22 14.08
N GLU A 380 -1.50 22.49 12.84
CA GLU A 380 -1.74 23.87 12.37
C GLU A 380 -3.18 24.36 12.56
N LEU A 381 -4.17 23.45 12.60
CA LEU A 381 -5.59 23.79 12.61
C LEU A 381 -6.37 23.24 13.82
N TYR A 382 -6.17 21.99 14.23
CA TYR A 382 -6.99 21.38 15.30
C TYR A 382 -6.38 21.42 16.70
N GLN A 383 -5.05 21.45 16.83
CA GLN A 383 -4.38 21.63 18.11
C GLN A 383 -4.74 22.99 18.73
N PRO A 384 -4.79 24.13 17.99
CA PRO A 384 -5.35 25.38 18.51
C PRO A 384 -6.83 25.30 18.93
N LEU A 385 -7.58 24.29 18.49
CA LEU A 385 -8.99 24.03 18.80
C LEU A 385 -9.18 22.97 19.91
N GLY A 386 -8.11 22.62 20.63
CA GLY A 386 -8.16 21.73 21.80
C GLY A 386 -7.71 20.28 21.56
N MET A 387 -7.36 19.90 20.32
CA MET A 387 -6.93 18.53 19.98
C MET A 387 -5.43 18.32 20.29
N HIS A 388 -5.03 18.49 21.56
CA HIS A 388 -3.63 18.47 22.00
C HIS A 388 -3.08 17.07 22.32
N HIS A 389 -3.97 16.12 22.65
CA HIS A 389 -3.62 14.78 23.11
C HIS A 389 -2.92 13.92 22.04
N PRO A 390 -3.45 13.81 20.80
CA PRO A 390 -2.97 12.81 19.86
C PRO A 390 -1.51 13.00 19.43
N ARG A 391 -0.85 11.88 19.13
CA ARG A 391 0.45 11.84 18.45
C ARG A 391 0.30 11.15 17.10
N VAL A 392 1.08 11.54 16.12
CA VAL A 392 0.98 11.03 14.75
C VAL A 392 2.17 10.15 14.40
N CYS A 393 1.88 8.94 13.94
CA CYS A 393 2.82 8.07 13.26
C CYS A 393 2.48 8.06 11.76
N LEU A 394 3.46 8.28 10.88
CA LEU A 394 3.27 8.14 9.43
C LEU A 394 4.07 6.93 8.93
N THR A 395 3.41 5.95 8.31
CA THR A 395 4.10 4.89 7.57
C THR A 395 4.13 5.23 6.08
N ILE A 396 5.33 5.20 5.52
CA ILE A 396 5.60 5.37 4.10
C ILE A 396 5.88 3.98 3.52
N HIS A 397 4.96 3.47 2.70
CA HIS A 397 5.06 2.20 1.99
C HIS A 397 5.74 2.35 0.63
N ASN A 398 5.60 3.51 -0.02
CA ASN A 398 6.26 3.79 -1.30
C ASN A 398 6.69 5.26 -1.46
N PHE A 399 8.00 5.50 -1.57
CA PHE A 399 8.56 6.84 -1.77
C PHE A 399 8.42 7.40 -3.20
N LEU A 400 8.01 6.58 -4.19
CA LEU A 400 7.81 7.03 -5.57
C LEU A 400 6.63 8.02 -5.70
N HIS A 401 5.60 7.86 -4.86
CA HIS A 401 4.40 8.69 -4.90
C HIS A 401 4.35 9.61 -3.67
N GLN A 402 4.50 10.91 -3.89
CA GLN A 402 4.71 11.89 -2.80
C GLN A 402 3.61 12.97 -2.71
N GLY A 403 2.66 12.96 -3.65
CA GLY A 403 1.58 13.96 -3.74
C GLY A 403 2.06 15.37 -4.06
N VAL A 404 3.03 15.54 -4.96
CA VAL A 404 3.56 16.87 -5.33
C VAL A 404 2.50 17.70 -6.07
N THR A 405 2.29 18.96 -5.67
CA THR A 405 1.24 19.83 -6.22
C THR A 405 1.56 21.33 -6.10
N GLY A 406 0.69 22.19 -6.64
CA GLY A 406 0.79 23.65 -6.55
C GLY A 406 0.17 24.24 -5.27
N ALA A 407 0.42 25.53 -5.05
CA ALA A 407 -0.02 26.28 -3.87
C ALA A 407 -1.56 26.36 -3.66
N GLU A 408 -2.36 26.06 -4.69
CA GLU A 408 -3.83 26.05 -4.62
C GLU A 408 -4.37 25.17 -3.48
N LEU A 409 -3.69 24.04 -3.22
CA LEU A 409 -3.99 23.12 -2.11
C LEU A 409 -4.17 23.85 -0.77
N LEU A 410 -3.36 24.87 -0.50
CA LEU A 410 -3.39 25.62 0.75
C LEU A 410 -4.69 26.41 0.91
N ARG A 411 -5.23 26.91 -0.20
CA ARG A 411 -6.54 27.56 -0.23
C ARG A 411 -7.66 26.55 -0.09
N ALA A 412 -7.60 25.45 -0.83
CA ALA A 412 -8.59 24.36 -0.75
C ALA A 412 -8.74 23.81 0.68
N THR A 413 -7.62 23.62 1.38
CA THR A 413 -7.58 22.97 2.71
C THR A 413 -7.70 23.93 3.90
N GLY A 414 -7.81 25.23 3.67
CA GLY A 414 -7.85 26.26 4.73
C GLY A 414 -6.47 26.65 5.31
N LEU A 415 -5.38 26.03 4.86
CA LEU A 415 -3.99 26.36 5.20
C LEU A 415 -3.48 27.65 4.52
N ASN A 416 -4.29 28.73 4.54
CA ASN A 416 -4.17 29.98 3.77
C ASN A 416 -2.94 30.88 4.08
N ARG A 417 -1.75 30.30 4.27
CA ARG A 417 -0.47 30.98 4.58
C ARG A 417 0.67 30.43 3.72
N PRO A 418 0.71 30.70 2.40
CA PRO A 418 1.73 30.17 1.49
C PRO A 418 3.16 30.41 1.98
N GLU A 419 3.44 31.58 2.55
CA GLU A 419 4.72 31.98 3.13
C GLU A 419 5.19 31.11 4.31
N ARG A 420 4.26 30.37 4.95
CA ARG A 420 4.55 29.42 6.02
C ARG A 420 4.83 28.02 5.49
N PHE A 421 4.06 27.57 4.49
CA PHE A 421 4.09 26.19 4.01
C PHE A 421 5.08 25.96 2.87
N LEU A 422 5.21 26.93 1.95
CA LEU A 422 6.21 26.93 0.87
C LEU A 422 7.57 27.41 1.40
N THR A 423 8.09 26.66 2.37
CA THR A 423 9.46 26.81 2.88
C THR A 423 10.13 25.45 2.91
N TYR A 424 11.45 25.43 2.70
CA TYR A 424 12.27 24.23 2.71
C TYR A 424 12.16 23.41 4.01
N GLU A 425 11.95 24.09 5.15
CA GLU A 425 11.77 23.47 6.47
C GLU A 425 10.36 22.88 6.69
N ARG A 426 9.42 23.12 5.77
CA ARG A 426 8.03 22.70 5.85
C ARG A 426 7.65 21.82 4.65
N MET A 427 6.81 22.32 3.75
CA MET A 427 6.17 21.52 2.71
C MET A 427 6.70 21.81 1.30
N GLU A 428 7.61 22.77 1.11
CA GLU A 428 8.20 23.03 -0.22
C GLU A 428 8.96 21.79 -0.72
N ASP A 429 8.71 21.34 -1.94
CA ASP A 429 9.41 20.18 -2.50
C ASP A 429 10.94 20.40 -2.58
N ASN A 430 11.73 19.35 -2.33
CA ASN A 430 13.18 19.47 -2.33
C ASN A 430 13.76 19.70 -3.73
N ASN A 431 13.09 19.21 -4.78
CA ASN A 431 13.55 19.27 -6.17
C ASN A 431 12.82 20.38 -6.96
N HIS A 432 11.58 20.71 -6.60
CA HIS A 432 10.71 21.64 -7.32
C HIS A 432 10.32 22.85 -6.45
N ARG A 433 11.13 23.90 -6.51
CA ARG A 433 10.87 25.14 -5.76
C ARG A 433 9.48 25.72 -6.06
N GLY A 434 8.79 26.15 -5.00
CA GLY A 434 7.41 26.65 -5.09
C GLY A 434 6.32 25.58 -5.27
N ALA A 435 6.66 24.30 -5.41
CA ALA A 435 5.71 23.20 -5.30
C ALA A 435 5.58 22.72 -3.85
N LEU A 436 4.42 22.17 -3.49
CA LEU A 436 4.17 21.49 -2.22
C LEU A 436 4.38 20.00 -2.39
N ASN A 437 4.94 19.36 -1.36
CA ASN A 437 5.08 17.92 -1.27
C ASN A 437 4.35 17.44 0.01
N LEU A 438 3.27 16.67 -0.19
CA LEU A 438 2.40 16.19 0.88
C LEU A 438 3.15 15.22 1.80
N LEU A 439 3.89 14.28 1.21
CA LEU A 439 4.67 13.30 1.96
C LEU A 439 5.76 13.96 2.81
N LYS A 440 6.43 14.98 2.27
CA LYS A 440 7.36 15.84 3.01
C LYS A 440 6.68 16.51 4.20
N GLY A 441 5.50 17.09 4.00
CA GLY A 441 4.68 17.63 5.08
C GLY A 441 4.39 16.59 6.17
N GLY A 442 4.01 15.38 5.77
CA GLY A 442 3.85 14.25 6.67
C GLY A 442 5.10 13.95 7.49
N ILE A 443 6.28 13.87 6.86
CA ILE A 443 7.56 13.61 7.54
C ILE A 443 7.89 14.74 8.54
N VAL A 444 7.73 16.00 8.14
CA VAL A 444 8.05 17.16 8.98
C VAL A 444 7.14 17.21 10.22
N TYR A 445 5.84 17.04 10.05
CA TYR A 445 4.85 17.26 11.12
C TYR A 445 4.56 16.02 11.99
N SER A 446 4.80 14.78 11.52
CA SER A 446 4.55 13.58 12.33
C SER A 446 5.51 13.46 13.52
N ASN A 447 5.07 12.84 14.61
CA ASN A 447 5.92 12.59 15.78
C ASN A 447 6.91 11.45 15.54
N PHE A 448 6.49 10.45 14.76
CA PHE A 448 7.35 9.38 14.28
C PHE A 448 7.00 9.03 12.83
N VAL A 449 7.98 8.54 12.09
CA VAL A 449 7.85 8.12 10.69
C VAL A 449 8.43 6.72 10.56
N THR A 450 7.71 5.80 9.92
CA THR A 450 8.20 4.45 9.63
C THR A 450 8.18 4.15 8.14
N THR A 451 8.97 3.18 7.73
CA THR A 451 8.83 2.49 6.45
C THR A 451 8.95 0.97 6.64
N VAL A 452 8.71 0.20 5.58
CA VAL A 452 8.39 -1.24 5.62
C VAL A 452 9.57 -2.19 5.92
N SER A 453 10.79 -1.68 6.12
CA SER A 453 11.89 -2.43 6.74
C SER A 453 13.03 -1.52 7.21
N PRO A 454 13.87 -1.94 8.19
CA PRO A 454 15.09 -1.21 8.57
C PRO A 454 16.06 -0.98 7.41
N ARG A 455 16.12 -1.95 6.48
CA ARG A 455 16.97 -1.86 5.29
C ARG A 455 16.48 -0.80 4.31
N TYR A 456 15.18 -0.76 4.06
CA TYR A 456 14.56 0.25 3.20
C TYR A 456 14.62 1.65 3.85
N ALA A 457 14.56 1.75 5.18
CA ALA A 457 14.79 3.01 5.90
C ALA A 457 16.21 3.57 5.68
N PHE A 458 17.22 2.71 5.59
CA PHE A 458 18.58 3.09 5.20
C PHE A 458 18.65 3.48 3.71
N GLU A 459 18.09 2.67 2.81
CA GLU A 459 18.15 2.92 1.36
C GLU A 459 17.46 4.22 0.93
N THR A 460 16.32 4.53 1.56
CA THR A 460 15.54 5.75 1.31
C THR A 460 16.19 7.01 1.89
N LYS A 461 17.02 6.90 2.93
CA LYS A 461 17.75 8.03 3.52
C LYS A 461 19.12 8.25 2.89
N ASP A 462 19.83 7.17 2.57
CA ASP A 462 21.28 7.18 2.28
C ASP A 462 21.67 6.64 0.89
N GLN A 463 20.76 5.98 0.15
CA GLN A 463 21.08 5.31 -1.14
C GLN A 463 20.18 5.74 -2.32
N GLY A 464 19.57 6.92 -2.24
CA GLY A 464 18.82 7.51 -3.37
C GLY A 464 17.44 6.88 -3.64
N GLN A 465 16.93 6.05 -2.73
CA GLN A 465 15.57 5.48 -2.84
C GLN A 465 14.49 6.38 -2.17
N GLY A 466 14.87 7.57 -1.69
CA GLY A 466 13.95 8.56 -1.12
C GLY A 466 13.35 9.50 -2.18
N PHE A 467 13.79 9.40 -3.43
CA PHE A 467 13.27 10.15 -4.58
C PHE A 467 13.24 11.68 -4.33
N GLY A 468 14.31 12.22 -3.76
CA GLY A 468 14.45 13.64 -3.42
C GLY A 468 14.16 13.97 -1.95
N LEU A 469 13.56 13.05 -1.17
CA LEU A 469 13.29 13.26 0.26
C LEU A 469 14.48 12.93 1.17
N GLU A 470 15.61 12.45 0.64
CA GLU A 470 16.83 12.12 1.39
C GLU A 470 17.25 13.24 2.37
N PRO A 471 17.30 14.55 1.99
CA PRO A 471 17.68 15.62 2.91
C PRO A 471 16.68 15.81 4.07
N THR A 472 15.38 15.60 3.79
CA THR A 472 14.32 15.70 4.81
C THR A 472 14.36 14.51 5.76
N LEU A 473 14.57 13.29 5.25
CA LEU A 473 14.75 12.09 6.06
C LEU A 473 16.03 12.18 6.91
N TYR A 474 17.11 12.74 6.36
CA TYR A 474 18.34 13.01 7.11
C TYR A 474 18.10 14.03 8.24
N THR A 475 17.39 15.13 7.97
CA THR A 475 17.03 16.13 8.99
C THR A 475 16.17 15.53 10.12
N HIS A 476 15.31 14.57 9.80
CA HIS A 476 14.38 13.94 10.74
C HIS A 476 14.77 12.52 11.18
N HIS A 477 16.03 12.09 10.98
CA HIS A 477 16.47 10.72 11.21
C HIS A 477 16.17 10.18 12.62
N MET A 478 16.23 11.03 13.66
CA MET A 478 15.94 10.66 15.06
C MET A 478 14.48 10.18 15.28
N LYS A 479 13.57 10.51 14.37
CA LYS A 479 12.17 10.06 14.38
C LYS A 479 11.79 9.23 13.16
N TYR A 480 12.78 8.68 12.44
CA TYR A 480 12.59 7.85 11.25
C TYR A 480 13.19 6.45 11.48
N GLY A 481 12.43 5.41 11.13
CA GLY A 481 12.89 4.04 11.28
C GLY A 481 12.17 3.06 10.35
N GLY A 482 12.60 1.80 10.38
CA GLY A 482 11.97 0.74 9.61
C GLY A 482 11.34 -0.31 10.51
N VAL A 483 10.12 -0.74 10.16
CA VAL A 483 9.40 -1.83 10.82
C VAL A 483 9.09 -2.86 9.75
N VAL A 484 9.56 -4.09 9.93
CA VAL A 484 9.34 -5.17 8.95
C VAL A 484 7.87 -5.58 8.96
N ASN A 485 7.23 -5.64 7.79
CA ASN A 485 5.87 -6.13 7.65
C ASN A 485 5.75 -7.61 8.07
N GLY A 486 4.63 -7.97 8.69
CA GLY A 486 4.25 -9.37 8.90
C GLY A 486 3.57 -9.98 7.66
N VAL A 487 3.24 -11.26 7.77
CA VAL A 487 2.37 -12.01 6.83
C VAL A 487 1.23 -12.60 7.65
N ASP A 488 0.05 -12.74 7.05
CA ASP A 488 -1.10 -13.36 7.72
C ASP A 488 -1.03 -14.89 7.63
N TYR A 489 -0.67 -15.55 8.73
CA TYR A 489 -0.57 -17.01 8.82
C TYR A 489 -1.93 -17.74 8.90
N ASP A 490 -3.05 -17.02 9.00
CA ASP A 490 -4.38 -17.64 8.83
C ASP A 490 -4.70 -17.87 7.33
N VAL A 491 -3.98 -17.18 6.44
CA VAL A 491 -4.14 -17.22 4.98
C VAL A 491 -2.94 -17.91 4.32
N TRP A 492 -1.73 -17.49 4.67
CA TRP A 492 -0.46 -17.96 4.08
C TRP A 492 0.23 -18.97 4.99
N ASN A 493 -0.34 -20.17 5.08
CA ASN A 493 0.21 -21.26 5.87
C ASN A 493 -0.01 -22.62 5.18
N PRO A 494 1.05 -23.26 4.64
CA PRO A 494 0.93 -24.50 3.87
C PRO A 494 0.42 -25.70 4.68
N GLU A 495 0.35 -25.62 6.01
CA GLU A 495 -0.22 -26.68 6.85
C GLU A 495 -1.77 -26.68 6.85
N ILE A 496 -2.40 -25.54 6.52
CA ILE A 496 -3.87 -25.36 6.55
C ILE A 496 -4.46 -24.80 5.26
N ASP A 497 -3.64 -24.30 4.33
CA ASP A 497 -4.08 -23.72 3.07
C ASP A 497 -4.95 -24.71 2.27
N SER A 498 -6.08 -24.23 1.75
CA SER A 498 -7.03 -25.01 0.96
C SER A 498 -6.84 -24.88 -0.55
N HIS A 499 -6.02 -23.94 -1.01
CA HIS A 499 -5.79 -23.69 -2.44
C HIS A 499 -4.66 -24.58 -2.99
N ILE A 500 -3.76 -25.07 -2.11
CA ILE A 500 -2.75 -26.07 -2.48
C ILE A 500 -3.32 -27.51 -2.38
N PRO A 501 -3.10 -28.39 -3.39
CA PRO A 501 -3.59 -29.77 -3.37
C PRO A 501 -3.07 -30.63 -2.21
N VAL A 502 -1.83 -30.41 -1.77
CA VAL A 502 -1.19 -31.15 -0.68
C VAL A 502 -0.63 -30.16 0.34
N ARG A 503 -1.18 -30.19 1.55
CA ARG A 503 -0.68 -29.44 2.70
C ARG A 503 0.64 -30.02 3.19
N PHE A 504 1.56 -29.16 3.59
CA PHE A 504 2.88 -29.54 4.08
C PHE A 504 3.36 -28.58 5.17
N GLY A 505 4.15 -29.11 6.11
CA GLY A 505 4.82 -28.36 7.16
C GLY A 505 6.34 -28.57 7.11
N VAL A 506 7.04 -28.15 8.16
CA VAL A 506 8.50 -28.29 8.26
C VAL A 506 8.94 -29.77 8.17
N ASP A 507 8.20 -30.67 8.82
CA ASP A 507 8.50 -32.11 8.88
C ASP A 507 7.94 -32.91 7.69
N SER A 508 7.21 -32.27 6.77
CA SER A 508 6.55 -32.93 5.62
C SER A 508 6.76 -32.20 4.29
N ILE A 509 7.90 -31.51 4.15
CA ILE A 509 8.26 -30.68 3.00
C ILE A 509 8.18 -31.40 1.64
N ASP A 510 8.29 -32.73 1.61
CA ASP A 510 8.13 -33.55 0.40
C ASP A 510 6.73 -33.40 -0.25
N GLY A 511 5.69 -33.04 0.52
CA GLY A 511 4.36 -32.72 -0.04
C GLY A 511 4.39 -31.56 -1.05
N LYS A 512 5.43 -30.71 -1.01
CA LYS A 512 5.68 -29.67 -2.02
C LYS A 512 5.93 -30.24 -3.42
N TYR A 513 6.40 -31.48 -3.56
CA TYR A 513 6.58 -32.12 -4.88
C TYR A 513 5.23 -32.41 -5.56
N ASP A 514 4.17 -32.71 -4.79
CA ASP A 514 2.82 -32.87 -5.35
C ASP A 514 2.25 -31.54 -5.83
N ASN A 515 2.42 -30.46 -5.06
CA ASN A 515 2.03 -29.11 -5.49
C ASN A 515 2.81 -28.69 -6.76
N LYS A 516 4.12 -28.99 -6.82
CA LYS A 516 4.95 -28.77 -8.03
C LYS A 516 4.41 -29.52 -9.26
N ARG A 517 3.96 -30.77 -9.11
CA ARG A 517 3.30 -31.53 -10.19
C ARG A 517 1.95 -30.92 -10.57
N ALA A 518 1.16 -30.50 -9.60
CA ALA A 518 -0.14 -29.87 -9.84
C ALA A 518 -0.02 -28.53 -10.59
N LEU A 519 0.96 -27.69 -10.23
CA LEU A 519 1.28 -26.44 -10.93
C LEU A 519 1.64 -26.70 -12.40
N ARG A 520 2.45 -27.73 -12.69
CA ARG A 520 2.76 -28.12 -14.06
C ARG A 520 1.54 -28.59 -14.83
N HIS A 521 0.73 -29.45 -14.24
CA HIS A 521 -0.50 -29.94 -14.86
C HIS A 521 -1.47 -28.77 -15.14
N ARG A 522 -1.58 -27.81 -14.20
CA ARG A 522 -2.41 -26.60 -14.34
C ARG A 522 -1.98 -25.72 -15.52
N PHE A 523 -0.68 -25.63 -15.79
CA PHE A 523 -0.10 -24.84 -16.88
C PHE A 523 0.37 -25.65 -18.10
N MET A 524 0.08 -26.96 -18.16
CA MET A 524 0.50 -27.88 -19.22
C MET A 524 2.02 -27.92 -19.48
N LEU A 525 2.82 -27.63 -18.44
CA LEU A 525 4.28 -27.74 -18.48
C LEU A 525 4.73 -29.21 -18.48
N ALA A 526 5.88 -29.50 -19.08
CA ALA A 526 6.46 -30.83 -19.09
C ALA A 526 6.76 -31.32 -17.66
N ASP A 527 6.22 -32.50 -17.33
CA ASP A 527 6.58 -33.16 -16.08
C ASP A 527 7.99 -33.74 -16.17
N SER A 528 8.86 -33.27 -15.27
CA SER A 528 10.32 -33.45 -15.32
C SER A 528 10.93 -33.09 -13.96
N ASP A 529 12.22 -33.36 -13.72
CA ASP A 529 12.83 -32.94 -12.43
C ASP A 529 13.35 -31.48 -12.43
N LYS A 530 13.22 -30.77 -13.56
CA LYS A 530 13.68 -29.38 -13.74
C LYS A 530 13.23 -28.45 -12.60
N PRO A 531 14.07 -27.51 -12.14
CA PRO A 531 13.62 -26.48 -11.20
C PRO A 531 12.57 -25.57 -11.86
N ILE A 532 11.63 -25.05 -11.07
CA ILE A 532 10.66 -24.03 -11.53
C ILE A 532 11.05 -22.71 -10.87
N VAL A 533 11.21 -21.67 -11.68
CA VAL A 533 11.36 -20.28 -11.25
C VAL A 533 10.01 -19.58 -11.45
N ALA A 534 9.48 -18.97 -10.39
CA ALA A 534 8.20 -18.27 -10.43
C ALA A 534 8.38 -16.76 -10.19
N PHE A 535 7.75 -15.93 -11.02
CA PHE A 535 7.51 -14.51 -10.74
C PHE A 535 6.02 -14.30 -10.44
N ILE A 536 5.70 -13.75 -9.27
CA ILE A 536 4.34 -13.38 -8.90
C ILE A 536 4.33 -11.91 -8.49
N GLY A 537 3.54 -11.08 -9.17
CA GLY A 537 3.35 -9.68 -8.79
C GLY A 537 2.98 -8.74 -9.94
N ARG A 538 2.79 -7.45 -9.61
CA ARG A 538 2.49 -6.41 -10.61
C ARG A 538 3.64 -6.28 -11.62
N LEU A 539 3.30 -6.22 -12.90
CA LEU A 539 4.22 -5.91 -13.99
C LEU A 539 4.46 -4.38 -14.02
N ASP A 540 5.23 -3.93 -13.06
CA ASP A 540 5.60 -2.55 -12.80
C ASP A 540 7.12 -2.36 -12.97
N PRO A 541 7.63 -1.26 -13.59
CA PRO A 541 9.06 -1.01 -13.70
C PRO A 541 9.84 -1.11 -12.38
N GLN A 542 9.22 -0.79 -11.23
CA GLN A 542 9.81 -0.95 -9.89
C GLN A 542 10.15 -2.41 -9.56
N LYS A 543 9.51 -3.39 -10.22
CA LYS A 543 9.80 -4.83 -10.09
C LYS A 543 10.91 -5.31 -11.05
N GLY A 544 11.53 -4.40 -11.81
CA GLY A 544 12.66 -4.71 -12.68
C GLY A 544 12.26 -5.56 -13.88
N LEU A 545 11.30 -5.10 -14.69
CA LEU A 545 10.73 -5.90 -15.79
C LEU A 545 11.73 -6.40 -16.82
N GLU A 546 12.80 -5.65 -17.10
CA GLU A 546 13.90 -6.14 -17.95
C GLU A 546 14.67 -7.31 -17.29
N LEU A 547 14.79 -7.32 -15.96
CA LEU A 547 15.38 -8.44 -15.21
C LEU A 547 14.44 -9.65 -15.22
N VAL A 548 13.12 -9.43 -15.11
CA VAL A 548 12.11 -10.51 -15.25
C VAL A 548 12.17 -11.09 -16.66
N ARG A 549 12.23 -10.25 -17.69
CA ARG A 549 12.35 -10.66 -19.10
C ARG A 549 13.63 -11.45 -19.35
N HIS A 550 14.77 -10.98 -18.81
CA HIS A 550 16.02 -11.73 -18.85
C HIS A 550 15.92 -13.07 -18.11
N ALA A 551 15.31 -13.09 -16.91
CA ALA A 551 15.16 -14.30 -16.11
C ALA A 551 14.31 -15.39 -16.79
N ILE A 552 13.29 -15.01 -17.60
CA ILE A 552 12.52 -15.96 -18.42
C ILE A 552 13.47 -16.73 -19.36
N PHE A 553 14.19 -16.02 -20.25
CA PHE A 553 15.06 -16.66 -21.23
C PHE A 553 16.24 -17.38 -20.56
N TYR A 554 16.88 -16.75 -19.57
CA TYR A 554 18.00 -17.34 -18.83
C TYR A 554 17.62 -18.67 -18.17
N SER A 555 16.42 -18.75 -17.58
CA SER A 555 15.94 -19.99 -16.95
C SER A 555 15.77 -21.12 -17.97
N LEU A 556 15.15 -20.83 -19.13
CA LEU A 556 14.93 -21.81 -20.20
C LEU A 556 16.26 -22.30 -20.80
N GLU A 557 17.21 -21.40 -21.05
CA GLU A 557 18.56 -21.74 -21.55
C GLU A 557 19.35 -22.64 -20.59
N HIS A 558 19.12 -22.51 -19.28
CA HIS A 558 19.79 -23.30 -18.24
C HIS A 558 18.98 -24.53 -17.78
N GLY A 559 17.98 -24.94 -18.58
CA GLY A 559 17.21 -26.17 -18.33
C GLY A 559 16.23 -26.08 -17.14
N ALA A 560 15.87 -24.88 -16.71
CA ALA A 560 14.80 -24.63 -15.75
C ALA A 560 13.47 -24.35 -16.47
N GLN A 561 12.37 -24.42 -15.72
CA GLN A 561 11.04 -24.00 -16.14
C GLN A 561 10.74 -22.61 -15.56
N PHE A 562 9.97 -21.79 -16.27
CA PHE A 562 9.57 -20.46 -15.81
C PHE A 562 8.05 -20.30 -15.76
N VAL A 563 7.55 -19.73 -14.67
CA VAL A 563 6.15 -19.35 -14.48
C VAL A 563 6.06 -17.86 -14.15
N LEU A 564 5.13 -17.16 -14.77
CA LEU A 564 4.79 -15.78 -14.43
C LEU A 564 3.30 -15.68 -14.10
N LEU A 565 2.96 -14.97 -13.03
CA LEU A 565 1.61 -14.52 -12.73
C LEU A 565 1.67 -13.02 -12.43
N GLY A 566 1.09 -12.19 -13.30
CA GLY A 566 1.14 -10.75 -13.11
C GLY A 566 0.49 -9.93 -14.21
N SER A 567 0.08 -8.71 -13.87
CA SER A 567 -0.47 -7.74 -14.81
C SER A 567 0.02 -6.32 -14.51
N SER A 568 -0.04 -5.45 -15.51
CA SER A 568 0.26 -4.01 -15.42
C SER A 568 -1.01 -3.17 -15.59
N PRO A 569 -1.10 -1.98 -14.97
CA PRO A 569 -2.05 -0.97 -15.40
C PRO A 569 -1.64 -0.29 -16.73
N ASP A 570 -0.36 -0.38 -17.15
CA ASP A 570 0.07 0.11 -18.46
C ASP A 570 -0.23 -0.93 -19.54
N ALA A 571 -1.15 -0.59 -20.44
CA ALA A 571 -1.54 -1.45 -21.55
C ALA A 571 -0.38 -1.82 -22.48
N ARG A 572 0.69 -1.00 -22.56
CA ARG A 572 1.89 -1.28 -23.35
C ARG A 572 2.72 -2.40 -22.72
N ILE A 573 2.96 -2.31 -21.41
CA ILE A 573 3.66 -3.36 -20.66
C ILE A 573 2.89 -4.68 -20.75
N ASN A 574 1.56 -4.66 -20.61
CA ASN A 574 0.76 -5.85 -20.85
C ASN A 574 0.94 -6.38 -22.28
N ALA A 575 0.90 -5.53 -23.30
CA ALA A 575 1.07 -5.95 -24.69
C ALA A 575 2.45 -6.59 -24.95
N ASP A 576 3.51 -6.07 -24.33
CA ASP A 576 4.87 -6.64 -24.43
C ASP A 576 4.92 -8.05 -23.80
N PHE A 577 4.35 -8.23 -22.61
CA PHE A 577 4.29 -9.54 -21.94
C PHE A 577 3.31 -10.52 -22.62
N TRP A 578 2.23 -10.04 -23.25
CA TRP A 578 1.40 -10.84 -24.15
C TRP A 578 2.19 -11.28 -25.40
N GLY A 579 3.04 -10.42 -25.95
CA GLY A 579 3.98 -10.78 -27.02
C GLY A 579 4.94 -11.90 -26.61
N LEU A 580 5.50 -11.82 -25.39
CA LEU A 580 6.31 -12.90 -24.81
C LEU A 580 5.49 -14.18 -24.60
N LYS A 581 4.24 -14.09 -24.12
CA LYS A 581 3.35 -15.25 -23.95
C LYS A 581 3.12 -15.94 -25.29
N HIS A 582 2.81 -15.19 -26.34
CA HIS A 582 2.61 -15.75 -27.68
C HIS A 582 3.90 -16.36 -28.27
N MET A 583 5.06 -15.75 -28.04
CA MET A 583 6.36 -16.28 -28.49
C MET A 583 6.74 -17.60 -27.80
N LEU A 584 6.40 -17.74 -26.52
CA LEU A 584 6.77 -18.88 -25.69
C LEU A 584 5.63 -19.89 -25.48
N ASN A 585 4.48 -19.70 -26.13
CA ASN A 585 3.26 -20.49 -25.93
C ASN A 585 3.45 -22.00 -26.19
N ASP A 586 4.32 -22.34 -27.15
CA ASP A 586 4.60 -23.72 -27.53
C ASP A 586 5.83 -24.29 -26.76
N SER A 587 6.38 -23.53 -25.82
CA SER A 587 7.46 -24.00 -24.94
C SER A 587 6.89 -24.93 -23.87
N PRO A 588 7.38 -26.18 -23.75
CA PRO A 588 6.95 -27.09 -22.70
C PRO A 588 7.46 -26.68 -21.30
N ASP A 589 8.28 -25.63 -21.21
CA ASP A 589 8.95 -25.22 -19.98
C ASP A 589 8.61 -23.78 -19.54
N CYS A 590 7.70 -23.06 -20.24
CA CYS A 590 7.33 -21.69 -19.91
C CYS A 590 5.82 -21.49 -19.90
N HIS A 591 5.29 -20.84 -18.86
CA HIS A 591 3.93 -20.30 -18.87
C HIS A 591 3.88 -18.89 -18.31
N LEU A 592 3.24 -17.96 -19.02
CA LEU A 592 3.04 -16.59 -18.57
C LEU A 592 1.55 -16.31 -18.43
N GLU A 593 1.05 -16.11 -17.20
CA GLU A 593 -0.33 -15.77 -16.90
C GLU A 593 -0.48 -14.25 -16.69
N ILE A 594 -1.08 -13.58 -17.67
CA ILE A 594 -1.17 -12.11 -17.69
C ILE A 594 -2.46 -11.67 -17.03
N GLY A 595 -2.45 -11.64 -15.71
CA GLY A 595 -3.62 -11.38 -14.87
C GLY A 595 -3.26 -11.29 -13.39
N PHE A 596 -4.27 -11.45 -12.53
CA PHE A 596 -4.10 -11.75 -11.12
C PHE A 596 -5.17 -12.75 -10.72
N ASP A 597 -4.76 -13.78 -10.00
CA ASP A 597 -5.57 -14.91 -9.52
C ASP A 597 -5.00 -15.27 -8.14
N GLU A 598 -5.81 -15.12 -7.09
CA GLU A 598 -5.34 -15.25 -5.70
C GLU A 598 -5.09 -16.72 -5.38
N ASP A 599 -6.05 -17.60 -5.65
CA ASP A 599 -5.95 -19.07 -5.55
C ASP A 599 -4.71 -19.61 -6.27
N LEU A 600 -4.42 -19.12 -7.47
CA LEU A 600 -3.22 -19.51 -8.23
C LEU A 600 -1.92 -18.98 -7.64
N SER A 601 -1.95 -17.89 -6.86
CA SER A 601 -0.76 -17.38 -6.16
C SER A 601 -0.42 -18.14 -4.88
N HIS A 602 -1.35 -18.97 -4.38
CA HIS A 602 -1.09 -19.94 -3.32
C HIS A 602 -0.37 -21.21 -3.82
N LEU A 603 -0.55 -21.60 -5.09
CA LEU A 603 -0.04 -22.84 -5.71
C LEU A 603 1.41 -22.78 -6.21
#